data_AF-A0A920K6Q2-F1
#
_entry.id   AF-A0A920K6Q2-F1
#
_cell.length_a   1.000
_cell.length_b   1.000
_cell.length_c   1.000
_cell.angle_alpha   90.00
_cell.angle_beta   90.00
_cell.angle_gamma   90.00
#
_symmetry.space_group_name_H-M   'P 1'
#
loop_
_entity.id
_entity.type
_entity.pdbx_description
1 polymer ?
#
loop_
_entity_poly.entity_id
_entity_poly.type
_entity_poly.pdbx_seq_one_letter_code
_entity_poly.pdbx_strand_id
1 'polypeptide(L)'
;MRCQWSTGEWRSIKTQNCIHFTSRHIDYCYSSCIAKSRLLTSYIVDEQAEPDGDFPTVDSPNPEEPAALALALQKAEEVNADIVIGTDPDADRLGIAVRNQNGELELLNGNQTMIVMTQFILEHLKRDQNKAYFIGSTVVSTPMMEKLASHYNLDCKIGLTGFKWIAKMIEDYADKAFVGGGEESFGFMVGDFVRDKDAITSSLLACEVASTALSNGETFFDQLLKAYERFGLYQEKLVSFVKKGKEGAYV
;
A
#
# COMPACT_ATOMS: atom_id res chain seq x y z
N MET A 1 -9.06 4.38 18.88
CA MET A 1 -9.12 4.78 17.45
C MET A 1 -10.53 5.19 17.09
N ARG A 2 -10.79 6.47 16.86
CA ARG A 2 -11.93 6.91 16.05
C ARG A 2 -11.33 7.35 14.73
N CYS A 3 -11.71 6.69 13.65
CA CYS A 3 -11.44 7.18 12.30
C CYS A 3 -12.11 8.58 12.22
N GLN A 4 -11.33 9.66 12.22
CA GLN A 4 -11.84 11.04 12.24
C GLN A 4 -12.28 11.55 10.85
N TRP A 5 -12.31 10.66 9.85
CA TRP A 5 -12.46 11.03 8.45
C TRP A 5 -13.89 10.99 7.90
N SER A 6 -14.88 10.45 8.64
CA SER A 6 -16.25 10.34 8.12
C SER A 6 -17.30 11.13 8.92
N THR A 7 -17.70 12.28 8.40
CA THR A 7 -18.95 12.97 8.81
C THR A 7 -19.93 13.15 7.64
N GLY A 8 -19.79 12.37 6.56
CA GLY A 8 -20.70 12.40 5.41
C GLY A 8 -21.85 11.40 5.54
N GLU A 9 -23.04 11.76 5.07
CA GLU A 9 -24.20 10.87 4.94
C GLU A 9 -23.91 9.74 3.94
N TRP A 10 -23.87 8.51 4.43
CA TRP A 10 -23.59 7.31 3.65
C TRP A 10 -24.82 6.90 2.81
N ARG A 11 -24.79 7.15 1.50
CA ARG A 11 -25.72 6.52 0.54
C ARG A 11 -25.37 5.04 0.36
N SER A 12 -26.36 4.21 -0.01
CA SER A 12 -26.29 2.74 -0.04
C SER A 12 -24.95 2.20 -0.57
N ILE A 13 -24.14 1.66 0.34
CA ILE A 13 -22.78 1.20 0.05
C ILE A 13 -22.88 -0.18 -0.63
N LYS A 14 -22.37 -0.31 -1.85
CA LYS A 14 -22.08 -1.62 -2.45
C LYS A 14 -21.03 -2.29 -1.57
N THR A 15 -21.30 -3.49 -1.09
CA THR A 15 -20.33 -4.27 -0.29
C THR A 15 -19.15 -4.66 -1.17
N GLN A 16 -17.96 -4.22 -0.78
CA GLN A 16 -16.72 -4.59 -1.44
C GLN A 16 -16.24 -5.94 -0.94
N ASN A 17 -15.78 -6.80 -1.85
CA ASN A 17 -15.15 -8.07 -1.49
C ASN A 17 -13.65 -7.85 -1.45
N CYS A 18 -13.05 -7.96 -0.26
CA CYS A 18 -11.64 -7.73 -0.01
C CYS A 18 -11.01 -9.04 0.46
N ILE A 19 -9.92 -9.49 -0.16
CA ILE A 19 -9.14 -10.59 0.40
C ILE A 19 -7.97 -10.02 1.17
N HIS A 20 -7.90 -10.39 2.44
CA HIS A 20 -6.73 -10.16 3.25
C HIS A 20 -5.95 -11.45 3.36
N PHE A 21 -4.70 -11.37 2.91
CA PHE A 21 -3.72 -12.42 3.00
C PHE A 21 -2.55 -11.94 3.88
N THR A 22 -1.92 -12.87 4.59
CA THR A 22 -0.67 -12.63 5.32
C THR A 22 0.09 -13.94 5.46
N SER A 23 1.43 -13.85 5.52
CA SER A 23 2.32 -14.99 5.68
C SER A 23 2.66 -15.32 7.15
N ARG A 24 2.34 -14.49 8.17
CA ARG A 24 2.28 -14.87 9.62
C ARG A 24 1.83 -13.75 10.60
N HIS A 25 1.37 -14.21 11.78
CA HIS A 25 1.21 -13.60 13.14
C HIS A 25 0.68 -12.18 13.39
N ILE A 26 1.27 -11.08 12.89
CA ILE A 26 0.89 -9.73 13.35
C ILE A 26 -0.48 -9.30 12.80
N ASP A 27 -0.88 -9.91 11.68
CA ASP A 27 -2.07 -9.55 10.93
C ASP A 27 -3.36 -10.31 11.30
N TYR A 28 -3.32 -11.45 12.02
CA TYR A 28 -4.58 -12.15 12.36
C TYR A 28 -5.50 -11.31 13.25
N CYS A 29 -4.91 -10.57 14.20
CA CYS A 29 -5.63 -9.56 14.99
C CYS A 29 -6.16 -8.39 14.14
N TYR A 30 -5.58 -8.16 12.97
CA TYR A 30 -5.93 -7.08 12.07
C TYR A 30 -6.95 -7.48 10.99
N SER A 31 -6.80 -8.64 10.34
CA SER A 31 -7.81 -9.23 9.46
C SER A 31 -9.14 -9.37 10.20
N SER A 32 -9.10 -9.73 11.49
CA SER A 32 -10.28 -9.74 12.37
C SER A 32 -10.78 -8.35 12.79
N CYS A 33 -9.95 -7.30 12.75
CA CYS A 33 -10.38 -5.90 12.93
C CYS A 33 -11.01 -5.32 11.65
N ILE A 34 -10.46 -5.62 10.47
CA ILE A 34 -11.06 -5.26 9.18
C ILE A 34 -12.39 -5.98 8.98
N ALA A 35 -12.47 -7.27 9.30
CA ALA A 35 -13.72 -8.04 9.23
C ALA A 35 -14.85 -7.43 10.08
N LYS A 36 -14.51 -6.61 11.10
CA LYS A 36 -15.48 -5.87 11.92
C LYS A 36 -15.85 -4.51 11.33
N SER A 37 -15.12 -4.00 10.34
CA SER A 37 -15.54 -2.85 9.56
C SER A 37 -16.77 -3.27 8.73
N ARG A 38 -17.88 -2.56 8.89
CA ARG A 38 -19.17 -2.92 8.25
C ARG A 38 -19.20 -2.70 6.73
N LEU A 39 -18.05 -2.45 6.13
CA LEU A 39 -17.89 -1.96 4.76
C LEU A 39 -17.20 -2.98 3.84
N LEU A 40 -16.63 -4.05 4.41
CA LEU A 40 -15.77 -5.01 3.70
C LEU A 40 -16.20 -6.43 4.02
N THR A 41 -16.39 -7.25 2.98
CA THR A 41 -16.41 -8.71 3.14
C THR A 41 -14.98 -9.19 3.05
N SER A 42 -14.39 -9.63 4.17
CA SER A 42 -13.02 -10.12 4.22
C SER A 42 -12.95 -11.63 4.02
N TYR A 43 -12.09 -12.11 3.13
CA TYR A 43 -11.73 -13.51 3.01
C TYR A 43 -10.28 -13.73 3.46
N ILE A 44 -10.02 -14.89 4.07
CA ILE A 44 -8.70 -15.34 4.50
C ILE A 44 -8.32 -16.56 3.66
N VAL A 45 -7.02 -16.75 3.41
CA VAL A 45 -6.47 -17.97 2.81
C VAL A 45 -6.27 -19.00 3.92
N ASP A 46 -7.12 -20.01 3.98
CA ASP A 46 -7.17 -20.97 5.09
C ASP A 46 -5.84 -21.71 5.29
N GLU A 47 -5.14 -22.04 4.20
CA GLU A 47 -3.84 -22.71 4.17
C GLU A 47 -2.71 -21.89 4.81
N GLN A 48 -2.92 -20.59 4.97
CA GLN A 48 -1.92 -19.64 5.48
C GLN A 48 -2.44 -18.88 6.72
N ALA A 49 -3.62 -19.26 7.24
CA ALA A 49 -4.26 -18.59 8.37
C ALA A 49 -3.55 -18.88 9.71
N GLU A 50 -3.07 -20.11 9.88
CA GLU A 50 -2.39 -20.53 11.10
C GLU A 50 -0.88 -20.20 11.03
N PRO A 51 -0.31 -19.62 12.10
CA PRO A 51 1.09 -19.23 12.05
C PRO A 51 2.07 -20.43 12.01
N ASP A 52 2.82 -20.55 10.91
CA ASP A 52 3.91 -21.52 10.75
C ASP A 52 5.24 -20.85 10.33
N GLY A 53 6.32 -21.21 11.01
CA GLY A 53 7.64 -20.63 10.78
C GLY A 53 8.52 -21.20 9.72
N ASP A 54 8.10 -22.33 9.18
CA ASP A 54 8.75 -22.90 8.02
C ASP A 54 8.13 -22.36 6.72
N PHE A 55 7.11 -21.48 6.82
CA PHE A 55 6.36 -20.89 5.69
C PHE A 55 6.03 -21.95 4.61
N PRO A 56 5.37 -23.06 4.97
CA PRO A 56 5.33 -24.28 4.15
C PRO A 56 4.61 -24.14 2.80
N THR A 57 3.92 -23.01 2.61
CA THR A 57 3.12 -22.71 1.41
C THR A 57 3.84 -21.80 0.41
N VAL A 58 4.99 -21.23 0.76
CA VAL A 58 5.74 -20.28 -0.09
C VAL A 58 7.24 -20.50 0.03
N ASP A 59 7.98 -20.29 -1.06
CA ASP A 59 9.45 -20.32 -1.03
C ASP A 59 10.04 -19.12 -0.24
N SER A 60 9.34 -17.98 -0.30
CA SER A 60 9.70 -16.76 0.42
C SER A 60 8.43 -15.99 0.78
N PRO A 61 8.27 -15.52 2.03
CA PRO A 61 7.10 -14.75 2.47
C PRO A 61 7.20 -13.26 2.12
N ASN A 62 7.81 -12.91 0.97
CA ASN A 62 8.00 -11.53 0.55
C ASN A 62 6.89 -11.12 -0.44
N PRO A 63 6.03 -10.12 -0.11
CA PRO A 63 4.94 -9.69 -0.98
C PRO A 63 5.42 -8.99 -2.27
N GLU A 64 6.71 -8.68 -2.39
CA GLU A 64 7.33 -8.27 -3.66
C GLU A 64 7.34 -9.40 -4.71
N GLU A 65 7.35 -10.66 -4.25
CA GLU A 65 7.39 -11.83 -5.10
C GLU A 65 5.95 -12.28 -5.44
N PRO A 66 5.54 -12.29 -6.73
CA PRO A 66 4.19 -12.71 -7.10
C PRO A 66 3.79 -14.10 -6.60
N ALA A 67 4.78 -15.00 -6.45
CA ALA A 67 4.57 -16.35 -5.94
C ALA A 67 4.07 -16.36 -4.47
N ALA A 68 4.45 -15.37 -3.66
CA ALA A 68 4.01 -15.28 -2.27
C ALA A 68 2.49 -15.00 -2.16
N LEU A 69 1.90 -14.41 -3.20
CA LEU A 69 0.48 -14.04 -3.26
C LEU A 69 -0.38 -15.05 -4.05
N ALA A 70 0.21 -16.12 -4.58
CA ALA A 70 -0.46 -17.02 -5.54
C ALA A 70 -1.77 -17.63 -4.99
N LEU A 71 -1.76 -18.15 -3.76
CA LEU A 71 -2.95 -18.70 -3.12
C LEU A 71 -4.03 -17.64 -2.87
N ALA A 72 -3.61 -16.43 -2.49
CA ALA A 72 -4.52 -15.31 -2.27
C ALA A 72 -5.17 -14.83 -3.58
N LEU A 73 -4.41 -14.78 -4.67
CA LEU A 73 -4.92 -14.47 -6.01
C LEU A 73 -5.90 -15.54 -6.49
N GLN A 74 -5.59 -16.83 -6.28
CA GLN A 74 -6.52 -17.91 -6.62
C GLN A 74 -7.84 -17.76 -5.85
N LYS A 75 -7.78 -17.56 -4.54
CA LYS A 75 -8.97 -17.34 -3.70
C LYS A 75 -9.76 -16.11 -4.17
N ALA A 76 -9.07 -15.07 -4.62
CA ALA A 76 -9.68 -13.83 -5.11
C ALA A 76 -10.45 -14.04 -6.40
N GLU A 77 -10.01 -14.92 -7.29
CA GLU A 77 -10.81 -15.32 -8.45
C GLU A 77 -12.00 -16.18 -8.05
N GLU A 78 -11.84 -17.11 -7.11
CA GLU A 78 -12.95 -17.97 -6.64
C GLU A 78 -14.11 -17.19 -6.03
N VAL A 79 -13.81 -16.14 -5.26
CA VAL A 79 -14.83 -15.31 -4.57
C VAL A 79 -15.14 -14.00 -5.30
N ASN A 80 -14.54 -13.79 -6.47
CA ASN A 80 -14.62 -12.55 -7.24
C ASN A 80 -14.32 -11.30 -6.37
N ALA A 81 -13.16 -11.29 -5.72
CA ALA A 81 -12.72 -10.17 -4.90
C ALA A 81 -12.18 -9.00 -5.74
N ASP A 82 -12.30 -7.79 -5.22
CA ASP A 82 -11.90 -6.55 -5.88
C ASP A 82 -10.43 -6.20 -5.65
N ILE A 83 -9.90 -6.62 -4.50
CA ILE A 83 -8.54 -6.34 -4.03
C ILE A 83 -8.00 -7.51 -3.21
N VAL A 84 -6.71 -7.79 -3.37
CA VAL A 84 -5.90 -8.71 -2.57
C VAL A 84 -4.81 -7.90 -1.90
N ILE A 85 -4.63 -8.11 -0.60
CA ILE A 85 -3.56 -7.48 0.17
C ILE A 85 -2.75 -8.59 0.82
N GLY A 86 -1.42 -8.55 0.69
CA GLY A 86 -0.49 -9.46 1.34
C GLY A 86 0.64 -8.73 2.05
N THR A 87 1.06 -9.22 3.21
CA THR A 87 2.12 -8.62 4.03
C THR A 87 3.27 -9.60 4.28
N ASP A 88 4.46 -9.05 4.52
CA ASP A 88 5.61 -9.81 5.01
C ASP A 88 5.49 -10.13 6.52
N PRO A 89 6.30 -11.07 7.06
CA PRO A 89 6.08 -11.60 8.41
C PRO A 89 6.19 -10.59 9.56
N ASP A 90 6.91 -9.49 9.38
CA ASP A 90 7.04 -8.38 10.33
C ASP A 90 6.10 -7.19 10.02
N ALA A 91 5.26 -7.32 8.99
CA ALA A 91 4.24 -6.36 8.58
C ALA A 91 4.78 -4.95 8.28
N ASP A 92 5.96 -4.90 7.67
CA ASP A 92 6.60 -3.66 7.22
C ASP A 92 6.41 -3.42 5.71
N ARG A 93 6.01 -4.44 4.94
CA ARG A 93 5.67 -4.33 3.52
C ARG A 93 4.27 -4.81 3.20
N LEU A 94 3.68 -4.20 2.16
CA LEU A 94 2.39 -4.60 1.60
C LEU A 94 2.44 -4.77 0.08
N GLY A 95 2.01 -5.94 -0.39
CA GLY A 95 1.69 -6.24 -1.78
C GLY A 95 0.20 -6.10 -2.02
N ILE A 96 -0.17 -5.45 -3.13
CA ILE A 96 -1.57 -5.17 -3.47
C ILE A 96 -1.83 -5.64 -4.89
N ALA A 97 -2.79 -6.54 -5.08
CA ALA A 97 -3.34 -6.86 -6.39
C ALA A 97 -4.78 -6.39 -6.50
N VAL A 98 -5.15 -5.83 -7.66
CA VAL A 98 -6.46 -5.22 -7.90
C VAL A 98 -6.98 -5.60 -9.28
N ARG A 99 -8.30 -5.53 -9.50
CA ARG A 99 -8.86 -5.74 -10.83
C ARG A 99 -8.51 -4.57 -11.76
N ASN A 100 -7.91 -4.87 -12.90
CA ASN A 100 -7.65 -3.90 -13.97
C ASN A 100 -8.90 -3.67 -14.84
N GLN A 101 -8.77 -2.88 -15.91
CA GLN A 101 -9.88 -2.56 -16.83
C GLN A 101 -10.47 -3.78 -17.55
N ASN A 102 -9.71 -4.87 -17.67
CA ASN A 102 -10.17 -6.12 -18.26
C ASN A 102 -10.87 -7.03 -17.23
N GLY A 103 -10.90 -6.62 -15.95
CA GLY A 103 -11.42 -7.42 -14.85
C GLY A 103 -10.44 -8.47 -14.32
N GLU A 104 -9.19 -8.49 -14.81
CA GLU A 104 -8.13 -9.41 -14.40
C GLU A 104 -7.41 -8.85 -13.16
N LEU A 105 -7.01 -9.73 -12.23
CA LEU A 105 -6.20 -9.32 -11.09
C LEU A 105 -4.76 -8.98 -11.54
N GLU A 106 -4.30 -7.80 -11.18
CA GLU A 106 -2.97 -7.29 -11.48
C GLU A 106 -2.26 -6.86 -10.20
N LEU A 107 -1.07 -7.41 -9.96
CA LEU A 107 -0.21 -7.01 -8.85
C LEU A 107 0.44 -5.65 -9.15
N LEU A 108 0.18 -4.67 -8.29
CA LEU A 108 0.79 -3.36 -8.37
C LEU A 108 2.19 -3.40 -7.77
N ASN A 109 3.13 -2.70 -8.42
CA ASN A 109 4.46 -2.50 -7.85
C ASN A 109 4.42 -1.49 -6.68
N GLY A 110 5.49 -1.43 -5.87
CA GLY A 110 5.55 -0.52 -4.73
C GLY A 110 5.37 0.97 -5.08
N ASN A 111 5.91 1.41 -6.22
CA ASN A 111 5.73 2.79 -6.69
C ASN A 111 4.27 3.13 -7.01
N GLN A 112 3.57 2.24 -7.72
CA GLN A 112 2.15 2.39 -8.08
C GLN A 112 1.29 2.43 -6.81
N THR A 113 1.53 1.50 -5.90
CA THR A 113 0.83 1.40 -4.62
C THR A 113 1.00 2.69 -3.80
N MET A 114 2.22 3.19 -3.63
CA MET A 114 2.44 4.42 -2.85
C MET A 114 1.87 5.67 -3.52
N ILE A 115 1.85 5.75 -4.86
CA ILE A 115 1.26 6.88 -5.59
C ILE A 115 -0.24 6.96 -5.33
N VAL A 116 -0.95 5.85 -5.50
CA VAL A 116 -2.41 5.81 -5.30
C VAL A 116 -2.76 6.14 -3.85
N MET A 117 -2.07 5.53 -2.89
CA MET A 117 -2.30 5.80 -1.46
C MET A 117 -2.00 7.25 -1.09
N THR A 118 -0.90 7.83 -1.57
CA THR A 118 -0.55 9.23 -1.29
C THR A 118 -1.56 10.19 -1.91
N GLN A 119 -1.98 9.95 -3.15
CA GLN A 119 -3.02 10.75 -3.81
C GLN A 119 -4.31 10.72 -2.99
N PHE A 120 -4.75 9.53 -2.58
CA PHE A 120 -5.99 9.38 -1.81
C PHE A 120 -5.97 10.16 -0.51
N ILE A 121 -4.85 10.09 0.25
CA ILE A 121 -4.70 10.87 1.47
C ILE A 121 -4.84 12.36 1.14
N LEU A 122 -4.15 12.87 0.12
CA LEU A 122 -4.17 14.29 -0.22
C LEU A 122 -5.53 14.80 -0.70
N GLU A 123 -6.32 13.96 -1.37
CA GLU A 123 -7.69 14.30 -1.81
C GLU A 123 -8.67 14.41 -0.63
N HIS A 124 -8.45 13.64 0.44
CA HIS A 124 -9.34 13.58 1.61
C HIS A 124 -8.82 14.34 2.84
N LEU A 125 -7.55 14.75 2.81
CA LEU A 125 -6.93 15.50 3.88
C LEU A 125 -7.52 16.91 3.98
N LYS A 126 -8.15 17.20 5.12
CA LYS A 126 -8.53 18.57 5.48
C LYS A 126 -7.27 19.36 5.86
N ARG A 127 -6.71 20.07 4.89
CA ARG A 127 -5.49 20.86 5.09
C ARG A 127 -5.76 22.13 5.90
N ASP A 128 -4.95 22.33 6.93
CA ASP A 128 -4.86 23.61 7.62
C ASP A 128 -4.04 24.57 6.75
N GLN A 129 -4.64 25.71 6.39
CA GLN A 129 -3.99 26.72 5.55
C GLN A 129 -2.76 27.35 6.21
N ASN A 130 -2.65 27.27 7.54
CA ASN A 130 -1.52 27.80 8.30
C ASN A 130 -0.40 26.78 8.50
N LYS A 131 -0.55 25.55 8.01
CA LYS A 131 0.42 24.47 8.19
C LYS A 131 1.03 24.07 6.85
N ALA A 132 2.36 24.00 6.81
CA ALA A 132 3.05 23.40 5.67
C ALA A 132 2.96 21.87 5.78
N TYR A 133 2.88 21.20 4.63
CA TYR A 133 2.79 19.75 4.53
C TYR A 133 3.92 19.22 3.66
N PHE A 134 4.31 17.96 3.88
CA PHE A 134 5.26 17.26 3.02
C PHE A 134 4.97 15.77 2.93
N ILE A 135 5.46 15.16 1.85
CA ILE A 135 5.54 13.70 1.67
C ILE A 135 7.00 13.28 1.58
N GLY A 136 7.28 12.02 1.92
CA GLY A 136 8.62 11.43 1.87
C GLY A 136 8.74 10.36 0.80
N SER A 137 9.87 10.30 0.11
CA SER A 137 10.23 9.20 -0.80
C SER A 137 11.74 9.03 -0.89
N THR A 138 12.22 8.09 -1.70
CA THR A 138 13.65 7.79 -1.87
C THR A 138 14.14 8.18 -3.26
N VAL A 139 15.45 8.29 -3.42
CA VAL A 139 16.13 8.57 -4.70
C VAL A 139 15.94 7.48 -5.76
N VAL A 140 15.52 6.28 -5.37
CA VAL A 140 15.32 5.12 -6.27
C VAL A 140 13.83 4.80 -6.48
N SER A 141 12.95 5.43 -5.70
CA SER A 141 11.50 5.46 -5.94
C SER A 141 11.12 6.31 -7.16
N THR A 142 9.87 6.16 -7.60
CA THR A 142 9.37 6.91 -8.75
C THR A 142 9.48 8.43 -8.57
N PRO A 143 9.96 9.17 -9.60
CA PRO A 143 9.92 10.64 -9.60
C PRO A 143 8.50 11.19 -9.73
N MET A 144 7.49 10.34 -9.98
CA MET A 144 6.07 10.72 -10.00
C MET A 144 5.61 11.32 -8.66
N MET A 145 6.26 10.96 -7.53
CA MET A 145 5.97 11.53 -6.21
C MET A 145 6.19 13.05 -6.16
N GLU A 146 7.22 13.56 -6.85
CA GLU A 146 7.48 15.01 -6.91
C GLU A 146 6.40 15.74 -7.73
N LYS A 147 5.91 15.12 -8.81
CA LYS A 147 4.82 15.67 -9.64
C LYS A 147 3.52 15.72 -8.87
N LEU A 148 3.20 14.64 -8.15
CA LEU A 148 2.05 14.55 -7.26
C LEU A 148 2.13 15.62 -6.16
N ALA A 149 3.26 15.75 -5.46
CA ALA A 149 3.45 16.78 -4.43
C ALA A 149 3.27 18.20 -4.98
N SER A 150 3.86 18.48 -6.15
CA SER A 150 3.77 19.78 -6.81
C SER A 150 2.32 20.13 -7.17
N HIS A 151 1.54 19.16 -7.68
CA HIS A 151 0.14 19.36 -8.02
C HIS A 151 -0.70 19.79 -6.79
N TYR A 152 -0.45 19.17 -5.65
CA TYR A 152 -1.13 19.51 -4.40
C TYR A 152 -0.43 20.64 -3.63
N ASN A 153 0.57 21.34 -4.19
CA ASN A 153 1.29 22.42 -3.49
C ASN A 153 1.84 21.99 -2.11
N LEU A 154 2.64 20.92 -2.08
CA LEU A 154 3.40 20.49 -0.91
C LEU A 154 4.82 20.08 -1.28
N ASP A 155 5.68 19.97 -0.28
CA ASP A 155 7.06 19.54 -0.49
C ASP A 155 7.13 18.01 -0.67
N CYS A 156 7.92 17.55 -1.63
CA CYS A 156 8.41 16.17 -1.66
C CYS A 156 9.83 16.14 -1.10
N LYS A 157 10.06 15.37 -0.03
CA LYS A 157 11.39 15.18 0.55
C LYS A 157 11.95 13.84 0.07
N ILE A 158 13.10 13.91 -0.61
CA ILE A 158 13.76 12.75 -1.20
C ILE A 158 14.99 12.40 -0.36
N GLY A 159 15.05 11.15 0.10
CA GLY A 159 16.15 10.61 0.90
C GLY A 159 16.89 9.50 0.18
N LEU A 160 18.01 9.04 0.75
CA LEU A 160 18.66 7.82 0.29
C LEU A 160 17.77 6.59 0.59
N THR A 161 18.03 5.47 -0.07
CA THR A 161 17.34 4.20 0.20
C THR A 161 17.45 3.80 1.67
N GLY A 162 16.35 3.29 2.22
CA GLY A 162 16.21 2.86 3.60
C GLY A 162 15.30 3.78 4.38
N PHE A 163 14.20 3.21 4.91
CA PHE A 163 13.13 3.93 5.60
C PHE A 163 13.57 4.86 6.75
N LYS A 164 14.72 4.57 7.38
CA LYS A 164 15.34 5.45 8.38
C LYS A 164 15.48 6.91 7.92
N TRP A 165 15.68 7.14 6.61
CA TRP A 165 15.81 8.49 6.06
C TRP A 165 14.46 9.20 5.99
N ILE A 166 13.39 8.49 5.63
CA ILE A 166 12.01 9.02 5.68
C ILE A 166 11.63 9.32 7.14
N ALA A 167 11.93 8.41 8.07
CA ALA A 167 11.72 8.64 9.50
C ALA A 167 12.48 9.88 10.00
N LYS A 168 13.74 10.05 9.58
CA LYS A 168 14.56 11.22 9.90
C LYS A 168 13.97 12.52 9.34
N MET A 169 13.34 12.52 8.17
CA MET A 169 12.70 13.73 7.62
C MET A 169 11.60 14.28 8.54
N ILE A 170 10.91 13.42 9.30
CA ILE A 170 9.89 13.86 10.27
C ILE A 170 10.53 14.68 11.39
N GLU A 171 11.74 14.33 11.79
CA GLU A 171 12.51 15.11 12.77
C GLU A 171 13.12 16.37 12.15
N ASP A 172 13.70 16.25 10.96
CA ASP A 172 14.39 17.37 10.28
C ASP A 172 13.42 18.47 9.81
N TYR A 173 12.16 18.12 9.55
CA TYR A 173 11.09 19.03 9.13
C TYR A 173 9.92 19.05 10.13
N ALA A 174 10.22 19.07 11.42
CA ALA A 174 9.22 19.07 12.51
C ALA A 174 8.27 20.29 12.49
N ASP A 175 8.59 21.35 11.74
CA ASP A 175 7.73 22.50 11.47
C ASP A 175 6.61 22.21 10.46
N LYS A 176 6.66 21.06 9.76
CA LYS A 176 5.71 20.65 8.72
C LYS A 176 4.94 19.40 9.14
N ALA A 177 3.69 19.29 8.69
CA ALA A 177 2.92 18.06 8.82
C ALA A 177 3.38 17.03 7.79
N PHE A 178 3.80 15.86 8.25
CA PHE A 178 4.05 14.72 7.39
C PHE A 178 2.72 14.06 6.99
N VAL A 179 2.51 13.91 5.69
CA VAL A 179 1.30 13.28 5.13
C VAL A 179 1.46 11.76 5.06
N GLY A 180 2.64 11.32 4.62
CA GLY A 180 2.98 9.93 4.41
C GLY A 180 4.22 9.80 3.53
N GLY A 181 4.77 8.61 3.45
CA GLY A 181 5.93 8.34 2.63
C GLY A 181 6.17 6.87 2.39
N GLY A 182 6.83 6.57 1.28
CA GLY A 182 7.03 5.20 0.84
C GLY A 182 8.29 5.00 0.00
N GLU A 183 8.62 3.72 -0.15
CA GLU A 183 9.74 3.20 -0.93
C GLU A 183 9.20 2.29 -2.03
N GLU A 184 9.94 2.20 -3.14
CA GLU A 184 9.65 1.29 -4.25
C GLU A 184 9.62 -0.19 -3.83
N SER A 185 10.29 -0.51 -2.72
CA SER A 185 10.33 -1.83 -2.08
C SER A 185 9.09 -2.13 -1.23
N PHE A 186 7.90 -1.71 -1.68
CA PHE A 186 6.61 -2.08 -1.09
C PHE A 186 6.40 -1.61 0.37
N GLY A 187 7.17 -0.60 0.79
CA GLY A 187 7.06 -0.01 2.13
C GLY A 187 6.29 1.31 2.10
N PHE A 188 5.36 1.51 3.03
CA PHE A 188 4.63 2.77 3.17
C PHE A 188 4.31 3.07 4.63
N MET A 189 4.23 4.35 4.97
CA MET A 189 3.80 4.85 6.26
C MET A 189 2.82 6.01 6.07
N VAL A 190 1.67 5.90 6.71
CA VAL A 190 0.63 6.94 6.72
C VAL A 190 0.91 7.90 7.88
N GLY A 191 1.08 9.19 7.64
CA GLY A 191 1.38 10.15 8.73
C GLY A 191 2.60 9.76 9.58
N ASP A 192 2.69 10.30 10.79
CA ASP A 192 3.89 10.27 11.64
C ASP A 192 3.69 9.57 13.00
N PHE A 193 2.79 8.58 13.06
CA PHE A 193 2.51 7.88 14.33
C PHE A 193 3.54 6.79 14.67
N VAL A 194 4.22 6.23 13.66
CA VAL A 194 5.39 5.34 13.80
C VAL A 194 6.63 5.95 13.11
N ARG A 195 7.78 5.30 13.23
CA ARG A 195 9.05 5.68 12.59
C ARG A 195 9.60 4.57 11.70
N ASP A 196 8.72 3.67 11.30
CA ASP A 196 9.01 2.55 10.40
C ASP A 196 7.86 2.37 9.42
N LYS A 197 8.05 1.52 8.42
CA LYS A 197 6.95 1.14 7.53
C LYS A 197 5.86 0.45 8.33
N ASP A 198 4.62 0.64 7.90
CA ASP A 198 3.46 0.06 8.56
C ASP A 198 2.50 -0.48 7.50
N ALA A 199 2.65 -1.77 7.20
CA ALA A 199 1.78 -2.47 6.26
C ALA A 199 0.35 -2.56 6.78
N ILE A 200 0.15 -2.56 8.10
CA ILE A 200 -1.17 -2.66 8.74
C ILE A 200 -1.98 -1.42 8.43
N THR A 201 -1.49 -0.24 8.82
CA THR A 201 -2.23 1.01 8.56
C THR A 201 -2.32 1.30 7.07
N SER A 202 -1.29 0.95 6.29
CA SER A 202 -1.31 1.10 4.83
C SER A 202 -2.34 0.19 4.17
N SER A 203 -2.58 -1.01 4.72
CA SER A 203 -3.63 -1.91 4.25
C SER A 203 -5.04 -1.32 4.49
N LEU A 204 -5.26 -0.62 5.62
CA LEU A 204 -6.55 0.03 5.88
C LEU A 204 -6.81 1.11 4.84
N LEU A 205 -5.77 1.90 4.56
CA LEU A 205 -5.82 2.95 3.55
C LEU A 205 -6.10 2.35 2.15
N ALA A 206 -5.45 1.24 1.79
CA ALA A 206 -5.71 0.56 0.53
C ALA A 206 -7.16 0.07 0.41
N CYS A 207 -7.72 -0.50 1.47
CA CYS A 207 -9.14 -0.86 1.52
C CYS A 207 -10.04 0.37 1.39
N GLU A 208 -9.70 1.48 2.05
CA GLU A 208 -10.48 2.72 1.96
C GLU A 208 -10.48 3.28 0.53
N VAL A 209 -9.31 3.30 -0.13
CA VAL A 209 -9.20 3.69 -1.55
C VAL A 209 -10.11 2.84 -2.42
N ALA A 210 -10.03 1.51 -2.29
CA ALA A 210 -10.80 0.60 -3.11
C ALA A 210 -12.32 0.71 -2.83
N SER A 211 -12.70 0.92 -1.57
CA SER A 211 -14.10 1.10 -1.16
C SER A 211 -14.68 2.40 -1.71
N THR A 212 -13.94 3.51 -1.59
CA THR A 212 -14.34 4.80 -2.15
C THR A 212 -14.43 4.74 -3.66
N ALA A 213 -13.45 4.13 -4.34
CA ALA A 213 -13.50 3.94 -5.80
C ALA A 213 -14.76 3.15 -6.20
N LEU A 214 -15.02 2.02 -5.55
CA LEU A 214 -16.19 1.17 -5.85
C LEU A 214 -17.51 1.92 -5.63
N SER A 215 -17.59 2.75 -4.59
CA SER A 215 -18.77 3.60 -4.32
C SER A 215 -19.05 4.60 -5.45
N ASN A 216 -18.00 5.01 -6.18
CA ASN A 216 -18.08 5.88 -7.35
C ASN A 216 -18.24 5.11 -8.68
N GLY A 217 -18.34 3.78 -8.63
CA GLY A 217 -18.41 2.93 -9.83
C GLY A 217 -17.05 2.73 -10.52
N GLU A 218 -15.96 2.92 -9.78
CA GLU A 218 -14.58 2.81 -10.23
C GLU A 218 -13.84 1.71 -9.45
N THR A 219 -12.64 1.37 -9.88
CA THR A 219 -11.75 0.40 -9.23
C THR A 219 -10.56 1.11 -8.59
N PHE A 220 -9.78 0.40 -7.78
CA PHE A 220 -8.49 0.90 -7.31
C PHE A 220 -7.55 1.19 -8.50
N PHE A 221 -7.59 0.35 -9.54
CA PHE A 221 -6.79 0.54 -10.75
C PHE A 221 -7.17 1.81 -11.51
N ASP A 222 -8.45 2.20 -11.52
CA ASP A 222 -8.88 3.50 -12.06
C ASP A 222 -8.21 4.68 -11.35
N GLN A 223 -7.98 4.59 -10.04
CA GLN A 223 -7.26 5.64 -9.31
C GLN A 223 -5.81 5.75 -9.77
N LEU A 224 -5.16 4.62 -10.09
CA LEU A 224 -3.83 4.60 -10.68
C LEU A 224 -3.82 5.24 -12.08
N LEU A 225 -4.79 4.90 -12.92
CA LEU A 225 -4.91 5.50 -14.26
C LEU A 225 -5.12 7.02 -14.19
N LYS A 226 -5.98 7.50 -13.28
CA LYS A 226 -6.16 8.93 -13.02
C LYS A 226 -4.87 9.61 -12.55
N ALA A 227 -4.09 8.95 -11.70
CA ALA A 227 -2.78 9.46 -11.28
C ALA A 227 -1.85 9.60 -12.50
N TYR A 228 -1.80 8.60 -13.38
CA TYR A 228 -0.99 8.66 -14.60
C TYR A 228 -1.45 9.76 -15.57
N GLU A 229 -2.75 9.94 -15.76
CA GLU A 229 -3.29 11.03 -16.57
C GLU A 229 -2.89 12.42 -16.04
N ARG A 230 -2.87 12.59 -14.71
CA ARG A 230 -2.55 13.87 -14.06
C ARG A 230 -1.05 14.14 -13.96
N PHE A 231 -0.25 13.12 -13.64
CA PHE A 231 1.15 13.29 -13.23
C PHE A 231 2.16 12.73 -14.23
N GLY A 232 1.70 12.04 -15.28
CA GLY A 232 2.51 11.40 -16.31
C GLY A 232 2.53 9.87 -16.16
N LEU A 233 2.87 9.18 -17.25
CA LEU A 233 2.99 7.72 -17.27
C LEU A 233 4.41 7.28 -16.91
N TYR A 234 4.50 6.34 -15.98
CA TYR A 234 5.77 5.78 -15.50
C TYR A 234 5.71 4.26 -15.59
N GLN A 235 6.68 3.67 -16.30
CA GLN A 235 6.81 2.22 -16.40
C GLN A 235 8.09 1.80 -15.67
N GLU A 236 7.90 1.15 -14.53
CA GLU A 236 8.99 0.88 -13.59
C GLU A 236 8.93 -0.57 -13.14
N LYS A 237 10.12 -1.16 -12.97
CA LYS A 237 10.28 -2.53 -12.47
C LYS A 237 11.55 -2.61 -11.65
N LEU A 238 11.45 -3.15 -10.44
CA LEU A 238 12.61 -3.51 -9.63
C LEU A 238 13.23 -4.80 -10.19
N VAL A 239 14.55 -4.79 -10.39
CA VAL A 239 15.31 -5.98 -10.82
C VAL A 239 16.40 -6.24 -9.81
N SER A 240 16.24 -7.30 -9.02
CA SER A 240 17.21 -7.74 -8.03
C SER A 240 18.07 -8.88 -8.58
N PHE A 241 19.37 -8.84 -8.31
CA PHE A 241 20.30 -9.91 -8.66
C PHE A 241 20.87 -10.51 -7.38
N VAL A 242 20.44 -11.72 -7.04
CA VAL A 242 20.98 -12.45 -5.89
C VAL A 242 22.24 -13.18 -6.33
N LYS A 243 23.39 -12.76 -5.82
CA LYS A 243 24.67 -13.44 -6.02
C LYS A 243 25.09 -14.15 -4.75
N LYS A 244 25.15 -15.49 -4.78
CA LYS A 244 25.44 -16.30 -3.59
C LYS A 244 26.96 -16.42 -3.35
N GLY A 245 27.38 -16.13 -2.12
CA GLY A 245 28.73 -16.45 -1.63
C GLY A 245 29.88 -15.77 -2.39
N LYS A 246 31.05 -16.43 -2.40
CA LYS A 246 32.31 -15.91 -2.97
C LYS A 246 32.27 -15.74 -4.49
N GLU A 247 31.38 -16.48 -5.17
CA GLU A 247 31.16 -16.43 -6.62
C GLU A 247 30.51 -15.10 -7.04
N GLY A 248 29.73 -14.49 -6.14
CA GLY A 248 29.13 -13.18 -6.37
C GLY A 248 30.10 -12.00 -6.39
N ALA A 249 31.35 -12.19 -5.94
CA ALA A 249 32.33 -11.12 -5.84
C ALA A 249 33.01 -10.75 -7.18
N TYR A 250 32.84 -11.59 -8.21
CA TYR A 250 33.56 -11.48 -9.49
C TYR A 250 32.64 -11.24 -10.70
N VAL A 251 31.36 -10.98 -10.45
CA VAL A 251 30.33 -10.70 -11.46
C VAL A 251 29.69 -9.36 -11.11
#